data_AF-A0A7S0CPP9-F1
#
_entry.id   AF-A0A7S0CPP9-F1
#
_cell.length_a   1.000
_cell.length_b   1.000
_cell.length_c   1.000
_cell.angle_alpha   90.00
_cell.angle_beta   90.00
_cell.angle_gamma   90.00
#
_symmetry.space_group_name_H-M   'P 1'
#
loop_
_entity.id
_entity.type
_entity.pdbx_description
1 polymer ?
#
loop_
_entity_poly.entity_id
_entity_poly.type
_entity_poly.pdbx_seq_one_letter_code
_entity_poly.pdbx_strand_id
1 'polypeptide(L)'
;AKALETRLAAAEKALDASAAELESAAKDAAEATEAEVAAVREKLRRAVEKGKAIQAAKKEADAALEASQEEAARLADAAERAAARADAAEAALSRMEKASAAGPGAEAEQMDALVEERDALRATVSTLTKEASSARDALAALEKEAGESLEKARRVDSLEALNAQAEKFVNGFKRNLETANKELAEKNALIESRTASFAAERVELEARLSERVAAVEAAEAELRSVAGAARTAADLTSRLETSATEVADLRSKLDASEIIAAEMTEALDSARRLEKEKTAALAETERALDAARAENADKLSSLAAEKDRALARAVAEKDEAREKFRKAVEKGKSIEARESALQVALQEKSAEVSRLATEVEGLRAGADADVADREATLAAAT
;
A
#
# COMPACT_ATOMS: atom_id res chain seq x y z
N ALA A 1 2.15 -3.98 21.38
CA ALA A 1 1.25 -5.14 21.51
C ALA A 1 1.61 -5.98 22.74
N LYS A 2 2.60 -6.88 22.70
CA LYS A 2 2.94 -7.80 23.81
C LYS A 2 3.13 -7.16 25.19
N ALA A 3 3.87 -6.05 25.29
CA ALA A 3 4.08 -5.37 26.58
C ALA A 3 2.79 -4.76 27.17
N LEU A 4 1.83 -4.39 26.33
CA LEU A 4 0.51 -3.92 26.77
C LEU A 4 -0.36 -5.10 27.21
N GLU A 5 -0.36 -6.22 26.48
CA GLU A 5 -1.06 -7.45 26.88
C GLU A 5 -0.58 -7.99 28.23
N THR A 6 0.74 -7.99 28.48
CA THR A 6 1.29 -8.45 29.77
C THR A 6 0.88 -7.53 30.92
N ARG A 7 0.81 -6.20 30.67
CA ARG A 7 0.34 -5.24 31.69
C ARG A 7 -1.16 -5.38 31.95
N LEU A 8 -1.95 -5.67 30.91
CA LEU A 8 -3.39 -5.84 31.01
C LEU A 8 -3.73 -7.11 31.79
N ALA A 9 -3.08 -8.23 31.48
CA ALA A 9 -3.24 -9.49 32.23
C ALA A 9 -2.78 -9.37 33.70
N ALA A 10 -1.72 -8.59 33.98
CA ALA A 10 -1.29 -8.33 35.35
C ALA A 10 -2.30 -7.45 36.12
N ALA A 11 -2.92 -6.47 35.45
CA ALA A 11 -3.95 -5.63 36.03
C ALA A 11 -5.25 -6.40 36.32
N GLU A 12 -5.69 -7.28 35.40
CA GLU A 12 -6.84 -8.17 35.60
C GLU A 12 -6.62 -9.08 36.81
N LYS A 13 -5.45 -9.72 36.91
CA LYS A 13 -5.13 -10.59 38.04
C LYS A 13 -5.07 -9.84 39.38
N ALA A 14 -4.61 -8.59 39.38
CA ALA A 14 -4.62 -7.74 40.57
C ALA A 14 -6.05 -7.31 40.96
N LEU A 15 -6.92 -7.08 39.97
CA LEU A 15 -8.32 -6.78 40.18
C LEU A 15 -9.05 -7.97 40.81
N ASP A 16 -8.87 -9.18 40.29
CA ASP A 16 -9.47 -10.41 40.81
C ASP A 16 -9.03 -10.70 42.25
N ALA A 17 -7.73 -10.51 42.54
CA ALA A 17 -7.20 -10.68 43.90
C ALA A 17 -7.81 -9.67 44.88
N SER A 18 -7.91 -8.40 44.47
CA SER A 18 -8.54 -7.34 45.27
C SER A 18 -10.04 -7.62 45.49
N ALA A 19 -10.74 -8.11 44.47
CA ALA A 19 -12.16 -8.48 44.58
C ALA A 19 -12.38 -9.63 45.59
N ALA A 20 -11.52 -10.65 45.55
CA ALA A 20 -11.58 -11.78 46.49
C ALA A 20 -11.26 -11.35 47.94
N GLU A 21 -10.28 -10.46 48.15
CA GLU A 21 -9.97 -9.91 49.48
C GLU A 21 -11.14 -9.09 50.03
N LEU A 22 -11.78 -8.25 49.19
CA LEU A 22 -12.95 -7.47 49.57
C LEU A 22 -14.16 -8.36 49.90
N GLU A 23 -14.38 -9.43 49.13
CA GLU A 23 -15.47 -10.39 49.39
C GLU A 23 -15.26 -11.13 50.73
N SER A 24 -14.02 -11.57 51.02
CA SER A 24 -13.68 -12.19 52.30
C SER A 24 -13.88 -11.21 53.46
N ALA A 25 -13.37 -9.98 53.34
CA ALA A 25 -13.51 -8.97 54.38
C ALA A 25 -14.99 -8.58 54.62
N ALA A 26 -15.79 -8.52 53.57
CA ALA A 26 -17.24 -8.26 53.68
C ALA A 26 -17.96 -9.40 54.41
N LYS A 27 -17.58 -10.66 54.14
CA LYS A 27 -18.15 -11.82 54.82
C LYS A 27 -17.78 -11.87 56.30
N ASP A 28 -16.51 -11.66 56.64
CA ASP A 28 -16.04 -11.63 58.03
C ASP A 28 -16.73 -10.49 58.82
N ALA A 29 -16.90 -9.33 58.19
CA ALA A 29 -17.63 -8.20 58.79
C ALA A 29 -19.13 -8.52 58.98
N ALA A 30 -19.76 -9.22 58.03
CA ALA A 30 -21.15 -9.65 58.16
C ALA A 30 -21.33 -10.66 59.31
N GLU A 31 -20.45 -11.65 59.43
CA GLU A 31 -20.50 -12.65 60.51
C GLU A 31 -20.25 -12.00 61.89
N ALA A 32 -19.29 -11.08 61.99
CA ALA A 32 -19.02 -10.34 63.22
C ALA A 32 -20.22 -9.48 63.65
N THR A 33 -20.82 -8.75 62.72
CA THR A 33 -21.99 -7.91 63.01
C THR A 33 -23.23 -8.74 63.37
N GLU A 34 -23.44 -9.90 62.74
CA GLU A 34 -24.53 -10.80 63.10
C GLU A 34 -24.37 -11.36 64.52
N ALA A 35 -23.15 -11.74 64.91
CA ALA A 35 -22.85 -12.20 66.26
C ALA A 35 -23.10 -11.11 67.32
N GLU A 36 -22.69 -9.87 67.06
CA GLU A 36 -22.96 -8.73 67.94
C GLU A 36 -24.46 -8.45 68.07
N VAL A 37 -25.21 -8.47 66.95
CA VAL A 37 -26.66 -8.28 66.95
C VAL A 37 -27.36 -9.39 67.75
N ALA A 38 -26.92 -10.64 67.62
CA ALA A 38 -27.46 -11.75 68.40
C ALA A 38 -27.22 -11.56 69.91
N ALA A 39 -26.01 -11.13 70.29
CA ALA A 39 -25.69 -10.85 71.69
C ALA A 39 -26.52 -9.69 72.28
N VAL A 40 -26.75 -8.64 71.49
CA VAL A 40 -27.62 -7.51 71.89
C VAL A 40 -29.07 -7.97 72.03
N ARG A 41 -29.59 -8.79 71.11
CA ARG A 41 -30.96 -9.34 71.18
C ARG A 41 -31.19 -10.16 72.44
N GLU A 42 -30.23 -11.01 72.81
CA GLU A 42 -30.33 -11.83 74.02
C GLU A 42 -30.29 -10.96 75.29
N LYS A 43 -29.41 -9.95 75.36
CA LYS A 43 -29.40 -8.98 76.47
C LYS A 43 -30.72 -8.23 76.58
N LEU A 44 -31.29 -7.81 75.44
CA LEU A 44 -32.56 -7.11 75.39
C LEU A 44 -33.71 -7.98 75.88
N ARG A 45 -33.77 -9.24 75.43
CA ARG A 45 -34.78 -10.20 75.90
C ARG A 45 -34.76 -10.36 77.41
N ARG A 46 -33.58 -10.55 78.01
CA ARG A 46 -33.42 -10.67 79.47
C ARG A 46 -33.83 -9.39 80.21
N ALA A 47 -33.56 -8.22 79.63
CA ALA A 47 -33.98 -6.95 80.20
C ALA A 47 -35.51 -6.80 80.20
N VAL A 48 -36.19 -7.20 79.12
CA VAL A 48 -37.65 -7.19 79.03
C VAL A 48 -38.28 -8.17 80.03
N GLU A 49 -37.74 -9.39 80.15
CA GLU A 49 -38.22 -10.36 81.15
C GLU A 49 -38.08 -9.84 82.58
N LYS A 50 -36.94 -9.18 82.90
CA LYS A 50 -36.76 -8.49 84.20
C LYS A 50 -37.73 -7.33 84.40
N GLY A 51 -37.98 -6.53 83.36
CA GLY A 51 -38.93 -5.43 83.41
C GLY A 51 -40.35 -5.90 83.75
N LYS A 52 -40.80 -6.97 83.11
CA LYS A 52 -42.10 -7.61 83.41
C LYS A 52 -42.18 -8.11 84.86
N ALA A 53 -41.11 -8.73 85.36
CA ALA A 53 -41.05 -9.16 86.75
C ALA A 53 -41.14 -7.98 87.73
N ILE A 54 -40.49 -6.85 87.42
CA ILE A 54 -40.57 -5.62 88.24
C ILE A 54 -42.00 -5.04 88.22
N GLN A 55 -42.67 -5.01 87.06
CA GLN A 55 -44.05 -4.53 86.98
C GLN A 55 -45.03 -5.44 87.74
N ALA A 56 -44.81 -6.77 87.72
CA ALA A 56 -45.60 -7.71 88.53
C ALA A 56 -45.37 -7.48 90.03
N ALA A 57 -44.11 -7.38 90.47
CA ALA A 57 -43.77 -7.09 91.86
C ALA A 57 -44.33 -5.75 92.34
N LYS A 58 -44.36 -4.72 91.47
CA LYS A 58 -45.02 -3.44 91.79
C LYS A 58 -46.52 -3.64 92.06
N LYS A 59 -47.24 -4.37 91.21
CA LYS A 59 -48.69 -4.61 91.42
C LYS A 59 -48.95 -5.36 92.72
N GLU A 60 -48.11 -6.33 93.06
CA GLU A 60 -48.19 -7.06 94.32
C GLU A 60 -47.91 -6.15 95.53
N ALA A 61 -46.89 -5.29 95.44
CA ALA A 61 -46.57 -4.32 96.50
C ALA A 61 -47.69 -3.27 96.67
N ASP A 62 -48.26 -2.74 95.59
CA ASP A 62 -49.37 -1.79 95.63
C ASP A 62 -50.62 -2.44 96.31
N ALA A 63 -50.92 -3.70 95.99
CA ALA A 63 -52.02 -4.44 96.62
C ALA A 63 -51.77 -4.76 98.10
N ALA A 64 -50.54 -5.10 98.47
CA ALA A 64 -50.16 -5.32 99.87
C ALA A 64 -50.25 -4.04 100.70
N LEU A 65 -49.89 -2.89 100.11
CA LEU A 65 -50.02 -1.58 100.74
C LEU A 65 -51.49 -1.25 101.04
N GLU A 66 -52.38 -1.42 100.06
CA GLU A 66 -53.82 -1.16 100.20
C GLU A 66 -54.44 -2.05 101.30
N ALA A 67 -54.11 -3.35 101.31
CA ALA A 67 -54.57 -4.26 102.35
C ALA A 67 -54.05 -3.89 103.76
N SER A 68 -52.78 -3.50 103.87
CA SER A 68 -52.19 -3.07 105.15
C SER A 68 -52.79 -1.75 105.64
N GLN A 69 -53.13 -0.83 104.74
CA GLN A 69 -53.82 0.42 105.06
C GLN A 69 -55.22 0.18 105.62
N GLU A 70 -55.98 -0.74 105.03
CA GLU A 70 -57.29 -1.14 105.56
C GLU A 70 -57.19 -1.78 106.95
N GLU A 71 -56.20 -2.66 107.17
CA GLU A 71 -56.02 -3.32 108.46
C GLU A 71 -55.61 -2.33 109.57
N ALA A 72 -54.68 -1.41 109.28
CA ALA A 72 -54.30 -0.35 110.20
C ALA A 72 -55.48 0.56 110.56
N ALA A 73 -56.34 0.90 109.58
CA ALA A 73 -57.56 1.67 109.83
C ALA A 73 -58.56 0.90 110.72
N ARG A 74 -58.79 -0.40 110.45
CA ARG A 74 -59.67 -1.24 111.27
C ARG A 74 -59.20 -1.37 112.72
N LEU A 75 -57.89 -1.57 112.93
CA LEU A 75 -57.30 -1.66 114.27
C LEU A 75 -57.38 -0.33 115.04
N ALA A 76 -57.18 0.80 114.35
CA ALA A 76 -57.34 2.13 114.94
C ALA A 76 -58.80 2.37 115.39
N ASP A 77 -59.78 2.08 114.53
CA ASP A 77 -61.20 2.21 114.84
C ASP A 77 -61.65 1.27 115.98
N ALA A 78 -61.05 0.08 116.08
CA ALA A 78 -61.31 -0.87 117.16
C ALA A 78 -60.74 -0.37 118.49
N ALA A 79 -59.51 0.18 118.47
CA ALA A 79 -58.87 0.77 119.63
C ALA A 79 -59.66 1.98 120.16
N GLU A 80 -60.13 2.87 119.27
CA GLU A 80 -60.93 4.04 119.65
C GLU A 80 -62.28 3.62 120.28
N ARG A 81 -62.97 2.65 119.68
CA ARG A 81 -64.23 2.12 120.26
C ARG A 81 -64.02 1.43 121.62
N ALA A 82 -62.93 0.69 121.78
CA ALA A 82 -62.58 0.06 123.06
C ALA A 82 -62.24 1.11 124.13
N ALA A 83 -61.51 2.18 123.76
CA ALA A 83 -61.20 3.29 124.65
C ALA A 83 -62.46 4.02 125.10
N ALA A 84 -63.36 4.36 124.18
CA ALA A 84 -64.63 5.00 124.51
C ALA A 84 -65.51 4.14 125.46
N ARG A 85 -65.48 2.81 125.32
CA ARG A 85 -66.16 1.89 126.24
C ARG A 85 -65.49 1.85 127.61
N ALA A 86 -64.15 1.84 127.66
CA ALA A 86 -63.40 1.90 128.91
C ALA A 86 -63.71 3.20 129.69
N ASP A 87 -63.73 4.35 129.00
CA ASP A 87 -64.09 5.64 129.58
C ASP A 87 -65.54 5.67 130.08
N ALA A 88 -66.47 5.05 129.34
CA ALA A 88 -67.86 4.92 129.77
C ALA A 88 -68.02 4.04 131.02
N ALA A 89 -67.29 2.92 131.11
CA ALA A 89 -67.25 2.06 132.29
C ALA A 89 -66.65 2.80 133.50
N GLU A 90 -65.58 3.57 133.31
CA GLU A 90 -64.97 4.40 134.35
C GLU A 90 -65.89 5.53 134.84
N ALA A 91 -66.65 6.14 133.93
CA ALA A 91 -67.69 7.12 134.27
C ALA A 91 -68.87 6.47 135.02
N ALA A 92 -69.25 5.23 134.69
CA ALA A 92 -70.29 4.48 135.39
C ALA A 92 -69.85 4.10 136.82
N LEU A 93 -68.62 3.58 136.99
CA LEU A 93 -67.99 3.35 138.29
C LEU A 93 -67.98 4.61 139.14
N SER A 94 -67.53 5.74 138.58
CA SER A 94 -67.48 7.03 139.27
C SER A 94 -68.86 7.53 139.73
N ARG A 95 -69.94 7.14 139.04
CA ARG A 95 -71.32 7.48 139.43
C ARG A 95 -71.83 6.54 140.53
N MET A 96 -71.52 5.25 140.45
CA MET A 96 -71.88 4.26 141.48
C MET A 96 -71.15 4.50 142.80
N GLU A 97 -69.85 4.84 142.78
CA GLU A 97 -69.12 5.22 143.99
C GLU A 97 -69.76 6.41 144.72
N LYS A 98 -70.23 7.42 143.96
CA LYS A 98 -70.93 8.58 144.51
C LYS A 98 -72.32 8.23 145.06
N ALA A 99 -73.01 7.26 144.46
CA ALA A 99 -74.31 6.78 144.92
C ALA A 99 -74.20 5.91 146.19
N SER A 100 -73.22 5.00 146.21
CA SER A 100 -72.90 4.13 147.34
C SER A 100 -72.47 4.91 148.60
N ALA A 101 -71.77 6.04 148.42
CA ALA A 101 -71.44 6.96 149.51
C ALA A 101 -72.67 7.64 150.16
N ALA A 102 -73.86 7.56 149.54
CA ALA A 102 -75.10 8.19 150.00
C ALA A 102 -76.06 7.26 150.78
N GLY A 103 -75.75 5.97 150.94
CA GLY A 103 -76.54 5.05 151.79
C GLY A 103 -76.21 3.56 151.56
N PRO A 104 -76.48 2.65 152.52
CA PRO A 104 -75.95 1.29 152.46
C PRO A 104 -76.90 0.28 151.79
N GLY A 105 -76.39 -0.44 150.78
CA GLY A 105 -76.87 -1.79 150.42
C GLY A 105 -77.06 -2.09 148.93
N ALA A 106 -76.60 -3.28 148.50
CA ALA A 106 -76.80 -3.98 147.21
C ALA A 106 -75.94 -3.59 145.98
N GLU A 107 -75.07 -2.58 146.06
CA GLU A 107 -74.29 -2.11 144.89
C GLU A 107 -72.88 -2.71 144.73
N ALA A 108 -72.41 -3.52 145.68
CA ALA A 108 -71.03 -4.03 145.70
C ALA A 108 -70.71 -5.02 144.56
N GLU A 109 -71.60 -5.99 144.29
CA GLU A 109 -71.40 -6.96 143.20
C GLU A 109 -71.45 -6.30 141.81
N GLN A 110 -72.25 -5.24 141.64
CA GLN A 110 -72.30 -4.45 140.40
C GLN A 110 -71.05 -3.58 140.22
N MET A 111 -70.50 -3.03 141.30
CA MET A 111 -69.22 -2.32 141.30
C MET A 111 -68.06 -3.26 140.93
N ASP A 112 -67.99 -4.45 141.54
CA ASP A 112 -66.95 -5.43 141.24
C ASP A 112 -67.01 -5.88 139.77
N ALA A 113 -68.21 -6.14 139.23
CA ALA A 113 -68.40 -6.49 137.83
C ALA A 113 -67.97 -5.37 136.86
N LEU A 114 -68.25 -4.10 137.20
CA LEU A 114 -67.82 -2.95 136.40
C LEU A 114 -66.31 -2.69 136.51
N VAL A 115 -65.69 -2.99 137.66
CA VAL A 115 -64.22 -2.93 137.83
C VAL A 115 -63.55 -3.99 136.95
N GLU A 116 -64.07 -5.23 136.95
CA GLU A 116 -63.59 -6.30 136.06
C GLU A 116 -63.77 -5.94 134.58
N GLU A 117 -64.93 -5.38 134.20
CA GLU A 117 -65.19 -4.93 132.83
C GLU A 117 -64.23 -3.80 132.41
N ARG A 118 -64.01 -2.79 133.28
CA ARG A 118 -63.04 -1.70 133.04
C ARG A 118 -61.62 -2.25 132.85
N ASP A 119 -61.18 -3.17 133.70
CA ASP A 119 -59.82 -3.72 133.64
C ASP A 119 -59.62 -4.61 132.41
N ALA A 120 -60.64 -5.40 132.04
CA ALA A 120 -60.66 -6.14 130.77
C ALA A 120 -60.62 -5.19 129.56
N LEU A 121 -61.38 -4.09 129.58
CA LEU A 121 -61.38 -3.08 128.52
C LEU A 121 -60.03 -2.35 128.44
N ARG A 122 -59.41 -1.98 129.56
CA ARG A 122 -58.06 -1.37 129.58
C ARG A 122 -56.99 -2.32 129.04
N ALA A 123 -57.05 -3.60 129.39
CA ALA A 123 -56.16 -4.62 128.83
C ALA A 123 -56.35 -4.74 127.30
N THR A 124 -57.60 -4.72 126.83
CA THR A 124 -57.95 -4.75 125.41
C THR A 124 -57.42 -3.49 124.68
N VAL A 125 -57.62 -2.30 125.25
CA VAL A 125 -57.10 -1.03 124.70
C VAL A 125 -55.58 -1.06 124.62
N SER A 126 -54.89 -1.53 125.66
CA SER A 126 -53.43 -1.66 125.65
C SER A 126 -52.93 -2.58 124.54
N THR A 127 -53.63 -3.70 124.32
CA THR A 127 -53.29 -4.69 123.29
C THR A 127 -53.53 -4.12 121.89
N LEU A 128 -54.72 -3.57 121.64
CA LEU A 128 -55.07 -2.93 120.36
C LEU A 128 -54.17 -1.73 120.03
N THR A 129 -53.70 -0.99 121.03
CA THR A 129 -52.77 0.13 120.82
C THR A 129 -51.38 -0.37 120.38
N LYS A 130 -50.90 -1.48 120.94
CA LYS A 130 -49.64 -2.13 120.52
C LYS A 130 -49.76 -2.73 119.11
N GLU A 131 -50.89 -3.34 118.80
CA GLU A 131 -51.17 -3.88 117.46
C GLU A 131 -51.29 -2.74 116.43
N ALA A 132 -52.00 -1.66 116.75
CA ALA A 132 -52.13 -0.50 115.86
C ALA A 132 -50.80 0.23 115.62
N SER A 133 -49.93 0.33 116.62
CA SER A 133 -48.58 0.89 116.44
C SER A 133 -47.70 -0.02 115.59
N SER A 134 -47.71 -1.33 115.84
CA SER A 134 -46.98 -2.32 115.02
C SER A 134 -47.47 -2.32 113.56
N ALA A 135 -48.79 -2.21 113.34
CA ALA A 135 -49.38 -2.09 112.01
C ALA A 135 -48.96 -0.80 111.31
N ARG A 136 -48.88 0.34 112.02
CA ARG A 136 -48.38 1.60 111.46
C ARG A 136 -46.90 1.52 111.05
N ASP A 137 -46.07 0.88 111.86
CA ASP A 137 -44.65 0.69 111.54
C ASP A 137 -44.46 -0.22 110.31
N ALA A 138 -45.26 -1.28 110.20
CA ALA A 138 -45.28 -2.15 109.03
C ALA A 138 -45.74 -1.41 107.76
N LEU A 139 -46.78 -0.56 107.90
CA LEU A 139 -47.31 0.25 106.81
C LEU A 139 -46.25 1.25 106.31
N ALA A 140 -45.53 1.92 107.21
CA ALA A 140 -44.43 2.83 106.83
C ALA A 140 -43.28 2.12 106.09
N ALA A 141 -42.97 0.87 106.47
CA ALA A 141 -41.98 0.05 105.76
C ALA A 141 -42.46 -0.32 104.34
N LEU A 142 -43.74 -0.73 104.21
CA LEU A 142 -44.34 -1.05 102.91
C LEU A 142 -44.46 0.18 102.00
N GLU A 143 -44.78 1.36 102.53
CA GLU A 143 -44.81 2.61 101.75
C GLU A 143 -43.44 2.92 101.13
N LYS A 144 -42.37 2.68 101.88
CA LYS A 144 -41.00 2.86 101.39
C LYS A 144 -40.67 1.86 100.28
N GLU A 145 -40.97 0.57 100.47
CA GLU A 145 -40.72 -0.47 99.45
C GLU A 145 -41.57 -0.28 98.19
N ALA A 146 -42.82 0.13 98.33
CA ALA A 146 -43.71 0.48 97.21
C ALA A 146 -43.16 1.69 96.44
N GLY A 147 -42.64 2.70 97.14
CA GLY A 147 -41.97 3.85 96.53
C GLY A 147 -40.75 3.47 95.67
N GLU A 148 -39.88 2.61 96.20
CA GLU A 148 -38.71 2.09 95.45
C GLU A 148 -39.13 1.23 94.24
N SER A 149 -40.19 0.43 94.39
CA SER A 149 -40.74 -0.40 93.31
C SER A 149 -41.39 0.44 92.20
N LEU A 150 -42.07 1.53 92.58
CA LEU A 150 -42.61 2.53 91.65
C LEU A 150 -41.51 3.21 90.83
N GLU A 151 -40.41 3.59 91.47
CA GLU A 151 -39.29 4.22 90.77
C GLU A 151 -38.63 3.24 89.78
N LYS A 152 -38.44 1.99 90.18
CA LYS A 152 -37.94 0.92 89.29
C LYS A 152 -38.88 0.70 88.11
N ALA A 153 -40.20 0.66 88.33
CA ALA A 153 -41.18 0.53 87.26
C ALA A 153 -41.13 1.72 86.28
N ARG A 154 -41.04 2.96 86.78
CA ARG A 154 -40.87 4.14 85.90
C ARG A 154 -39.62 4.07 85.04
N ARG A 155 -38.51 3.57 85.59
CA ARG A 155 -37.27 3.34 84.82
C ARG A 155 -37.46 2.28 83.76
N VAL A 156 -38.18 1.19 84.05
CA VAL A 156 -38.54 0.15 83.07
C VAL A 156 -39.39 0.74 81.94
N ASP A 157 -40.44 1.49 82.25
CA ASP A 157 -41.32 2.09 81.24
C ASP A 157 -40.55 3.06 80.32
N SER A 158 -39.62 3.84 80.88
CA SER A 158 -38.73 4.72 80.11
C SER A 158 -37.79 3.94 79.18
N LEU A 159 -37.25 2.82 79.64
CA LEU A 159 -36.40 1.95 78.82
C LEU A 159 -37.19 1.26 77.71
N GLU A 160 -38.44 0.84 77.98
CA GLU A 160 -39.33 0.27 76.95
C GLU A 160 -39.66 1.29 75.85
N ALA A 161 -39.93 2.55 76.22
CA ALA A 161 -40.16 3.63 75.26
C ALA A 161 -38.93 3.91 74.38
N LEU A 162 -37.73 3.97 74.98
CA LEU A 162 -36.45 4.10 74.26
C LEU A 162 -36.21 2.91 73.33
N ASN A 163 -36.50 1.69 73.78
CA ASN A 163 -36.35 0.50 72.96
C ASN A 163 -37.30 0.51 71.75
N ALA A 164 -38.57 0.90 71.94
CA ALA A 164 -39.51 1.04 70.83
C ALA A 164 -39.06 2.11 69.80
N GLN A 165 -38.41 3.18 70.24
CA GLN A 165 -37.81 4.17 69.34
C GLN A 165 -36.60 3.59 68.59
N ALA A 166 -35.73 2.85 69.27
CA ALA A 166 -34.59 2.17 68.66
C ALA A 166 -35.02 1.14 67.61
N GLU A 167 -36.06 0.35 67.88
CA GLU A 167 -36.63 -0.60 66.91
C GLU A 167 -37.17 0.09 65.66
N LYS A 168 -37.85 1.23 65.81
CA LYS A 168 -38.30 2.04 64.67
C LYS A 168 -37.11 2.54 63.85
N PHE A 169 -36.05 3.00 64.49
CA PHE A 169 -34.84 3.46 63.82
C PHE A 169 -34.16 2.30 63.06
N VAL A 170 -33.96 1.15 63.70
CA VAL A 170 -33.35 -0.04 63.07
C VAL A 170 -34.18 -0.52 61.88
N ASN A 171 -35.50 -0.58 62.01
CA ASN A 171 -36.38 -0.99 60.91
C ASN A 171 -36.36 0.03 59.76
N GLY A 172 -36.29 1.33 60.06
CA GLY A 172 -36.12 2.38 59.06
C GLY A 172 -34.77 2.27 58.34
N PHE A 173 -33.70 2.06 59.09
CA PHE A 173 -32.35 1.87 58.54
C PHE A 173 -32.26 0.64 57.65
N LYS A 174 -32.86 -0.48 58.06
CA LYS A 174 -32.95 -1.70 57.23
C LYS A 174 -33.67 -1.46 55.91
N ARG A 175 -34.84 -0.80 55.93
CA ARG A 175 -35.57 -0.46 54.69
C ARG A 175 -34.75 0.44 53.77
N ASN A 176 -34.03 1.42 54.33
CA ASN A 176 -33.16 2.29 53.55
C ASN A 176 -32.01 1.49 52.90
N LEU A 177 -31.39 0.56 53.63
CA LEU A 177 -30.36 -0.33 53.08
C LEU A 177 -30.92 -1.26 51.99
N GLU A 178 -32.10 -1.83 52.18
CA GLU A 178 -32.76 -2.66 51.16
C GLU A 178 -33.03 -1.86 49.87
N THR A 179 -33.51 -0.62 49.99
CA THR A 179 -33.71 0.28 48.84
C THR A 179 -32.38 0.61 48.15
N ALA A 180 -31.35 0.99 48.92
CA ALA A 180 -30.04 1.31 48.36
C ALA A 180 -29.40 0.11 47.64
N ASN A 181 -29.54 -1.10 48.19
CA ASN A 181 -29.05 -2.32 47.55
C ASN A 181 -29.80 -2.65 46.25
N LYS A 182 -31.12 -2.42 46.20
CA LYS A 182 -31.89 -2.56 44.95
C LYS A 182 -31.43 -1.56 43.89
N GLU A 183 -31.26 -0.29 44.25
CA GLU A 183 -30.74 0.73 43.33
C GLU A 183 -29.33 0.41 42.82
N LEU A 184 -28.46 -0.14 43.68
CA LEU A 184 -27.13 -0.60 43.29
C LEU A 184 -27.19 -1.77 42.31
N ALA A 185 -28.06 -2.76 42.57
CA ALA A 185 -28.26 -3.89 41.67
C ALA A 185 -28.78 -3.44 40.28
N GLU A 186 -29.74 -2.52 40.24
CA GLU A 186 -30.25 -1.94 38.99
C GLU A 186 -29.16 -1.17 38.23
N LYS A 187 -28.34 -0.37 38.93
CA LYS A 187 -27.21 0.34 38.31
C LYS A 187 -26.15 -0.62 37.78
N ASN A 188 -25.83 -1.68 38.51
CA ASN A 188 -24.88 -2.70 38.04
C ASN A 188 -25.41 -3.41 36.79
N ALA A 189 -26.68 -3.80 36.77
CA ALA A 189 -27.30 -4.38 35.57
C ALA A 189 -27.28 -3.43 34.37
N LEU A 190 -27.48 -2.12 34.59
CA LEU A 190 -27.37 -1.11 33.55
C LEU A 190 -25.93 -0.97 33.03
N ILE A 191 -24.94 -1.01 33.92
CA ILE A 191 -23.51 -0.96 33.56
C ILE A 191 -23.15 -2.19 32.72
N GLU A 192 -23.51 -3.40 33.17
CA GLU A 192 -23.27 -4.65 32.43
C GLU A 192 -23.89 -4.60 31.03
N SER A 193 -25.14 -4.15 30.92
CA SER A 193 -25.83 -3.98 29.64
C SER A 193 -25.12 -2.99 28.72
N ARG A 194 -24.69 -1.83 29.24
CA ARG A 194 -23.91 -0.85 28.46
C ARG A 194 -22.55 -1.36 28.05
N THR A 195 -21.85 -2.06 28.93
CA THR A 195 -20.54 -2.67 28.64
C THR A 195 -20.68 -3.72 27.53
N ALA A 196 -21.73 -4.54 27.56
CA ALA A 196 -22.03 -5.47 26.47
C ALA A 196 -22.34 -4.75 25.15
N SER A 197 -23.13 -3.67 25.18
CA SER A 197 -23.41 -2.83 24.00
C SER A 197 -22.13 -2.25 23.39
N PHE A 198 -21.26 -1.67 24.21
CA PHE A 198 -19.99 -1.12 23.73
C PHE A 198 -19.05 -2.19 23.19
N ALA A 199 -19.03 -3.39 23.78
CA ALA A 199 -18.27 -4.51 23.23
C ALA A 199 -18.79 -4.92 21.84
N ALA A 200 -20.11 -4.99 21.66
CA ALA A 200 -20.73 -5.29 20.37
C ALA A 200 -20.44 -4.19 19.32
N GLU A 201 -20.61 -2.91 19.69
CA GLU A 201 -20.27 -1.77 18.82
C GLU A 201 -18.80 -1.78 18.41
N ARG A 202 -17.89 -2.13 19.33
CA ARG A 202 -16.47 -2.24 19.02
C ARG A 202 -16.21 -3.31 17.96
N VAL A 203 -16.81 -4.50 18.10
CA VAL A 203 -16.67 -5.59 17.13
C VAL A 203 -17.25 -5.17 15.76
N GLU A 204 -18.39 -4.48 15.74
CA GLU A 204 -18.99 -3.97 14.49
C GLU A 204 -18.08 -2.92 13.82
N LEU A 205 -17.49 -2.01 14.59
CA LEU A 205 -16.55 -1.02 14.08
C LEU A 205 -15.26 -1.66 13.57
N GLU A 206 -14.72 -2.65 14.27
CA GLU A 206 -13.55 -3.42 13.82
C GLU A 206 -13.83 -4.16 12.50
N ALA A 207 -15.02 -4.74 12.34
CA ALA A 207 -15.46 -5.37 11.10
C ALA A 207 -15.57 -4.35 9.95
N ARG A 208 -16.26 -3.23 10.17
CA ARG A 208 -16.38 -2.14 9.17
C ARG A 208 -15.02 -1.57 8.77
N LEU A 209 -14.10 -1.41 9.73
CA LEU A 209 -12.77 -0.92 9.44
C LEU A 209 -11.98 -1.92 8.59
N SER A 210 -12.08 -3.21 8.91
CA SER A 210 -11.47 -4.29 8.12
C SER A 210 -12.01 -4.33 6.69
N GLU A 211 -13.33 -4.18 6.51
CA GLU A 211 -13.96 -4.09 5.18
C GLU A 211 -13.45 -2.86 4.40
N ARG A 212 -13.36 -1.69 5.04
CA ARG A 212 -12.84 -0.48 4.39
C ARG A 212 -11.36 -0.60 4.01
N VAL A 213 -10.54 -1.21 4.87
CA VAL A 213 -9.14 -1.48 4.55
C VAL A 213 -9.03 -2.40 3.33
N ALA A 214 -9.79 -3.50 3.30
CA ALA A 214 -9.81 -4.41 2.15
C ALA A 214 -10.27 -3.70 0.85
N ALA A 215 -11.29 -2.84 0.93
CA ALA A 215 -11.75 -2.05 -0.21
C ALA A 215 -10.68 -1.07 -0.73
N VAL A 216 -9.93 -0.43 0.18
CA VAL A 216 -8.81 0.45 -0.17
C VAL A 216 -7.68 -0.34 -0.82
N GLU A 217 -7.29 -1.48 -0.24
CA GLU A 217 -6.26 -2.35 -0.83
C GLU A 217 -6.64 -2.83 -2.24
N ALA A 218 -7.91 -3.19 -2.46
CA ALA A 218 -8.43 -3.56 -3.77
C ALA A 218 -8.36 -2.38 -4.77
N ALA A 219 -8.78 -1.18 -4.36
CA ALA A 219 -8.71 0.01 -5.19
C ALA A 219 -7.26 0.41 -5.52
N GLU A 220 -6.33 0.29 -4.58
CA GLU A 220 -4.91 0.51 -4.82
C GLU A 220 -4.33 -0.52 -5.80
N ALA A 221 -4.71 -1.79 -5.68
CA ALA A 221 -4.29 -2.83 -6.62
C ALA A 221 -4.78 -2.54 -8.05
N GLU A 222 -6.03 -2.11 -8.19
CA GLU A 222 -6.61 -1.69 -9.47
C GLU A 222 -5.86 -0.48 -10.05
N LEU A 223 -5.59 0.54 -9.22
CA LEU A 223 -4.87 1.74 -9.65
C LEU A 223 -3.44 1.43 -10.08
N ARG A 224 -2.75 0.51 -9.39
CA ARG A 224 -1.42 -0.01 -9.81
C ARG A 224 -1.51 -0.74 -11.15
N SER A 225 -2.57 -1.54 -11.36
CA SER A 225 -2.81 -2.24 -12.64
C SER A 225 -3.01 -1.25 -13.79
N VAL A 226 -3.89 -0.26 -13.60
CA VAL A 226 -4.16 0.80 -14.59
C VAL A 226 -2.91 1.61 -14.88
N ALA A 227 -2.13 1.98 -13.86
CA ALA A 227 -0.85 2.67 -14.05
C ALA A 227 0.16 1.82 -14.84
N GLY A 228 0.19 0.50 -14.59
CA GLY A 228 0.98 -0.45 -15.38
C GLY A 228 0.54 -0.48 -16.85
N ALA A 229 -0.76 -0.59 -17.12
CA ALA A 229 -1.32 -0.54 -18.46
C ALA A 229 -1.02 0.78 -19.18
N ALA A 230 -1.15 1.91 -18.49
CA ALA A 230 -0.82 3.22 -19.04
C ALA A 230 0.67 3.34 -19.43
N ARG A 231 1.59 2.80 -18.62
CA ARG A 231 3.02 2.73 -18.97
C ARG A 231 3.26 1.88 -20.22
N THR A 232 2.62 0.71 -20.32
CA THR A 232 2.75 -0.14 -21.51
C THR A 232 2.19 0.53 -22.76
N ALA A 233 1.07 1.27 -22.64
CA ALA A 233 0.52 2.05 -23.75
C ALA A 233 1.47 3.17 -24.17
N ALA A 234 2.07 3.90 -23.23
CA ALA A 234 3.05 4.93 -23.53
C ALA A 234 4.31 4.37 -24.22
N ASP A 235 4.81 3.20 -23.80
CA ASP A 235 5.94 2.52 -24.47
C ASP A 235 5.58 2.10 -25.90
N LEU A 236 4.37 1.55 -26.12
CA LEU A 236 3.88 1.22 -27.47
C LEU A 236 3.75 2.47 -28.35
N THR A 237 3.23 3.58 -27.82
CA THR A 237 3.15 4.85 -28.56
C THR A 237 4.53 5.36 -28.94
N SER A 238 5.51 5.33 -28.02
CA SER A 238 6.88 5.75 -28.31
C SER A 238 7.56 4.85 -29.36
N ARG A 239 7.33 3.53 -29.31
CA ARG A 239 7.80 2.61 -30.36
C ARG A 239 7.13 2.88 -31.71
N LEU A 240 5.84 3.19 -31.72
CA LEU A 240 5.12 3.57 -32.94
C LEU A 240 5.64 4.88 -33.52
N GLU A 241 5.90 5.88 -32.69
CA GLU A 241 6.52 7.15 -33.12
C GLU A 241 7.91 6.91 -33.71
N THR A 242 8.74 6.11 -33.04
CA THR A 242 10.07 5.72 -33.55
C THR A 242 9.96 5.00 -34.88
N SER A 243 9.09 3.99 -34.98
CA SER A 243 8.85 3.26 -36.22
C SER A 243 8.30 4.17 -37.33
N ALA A 244 7.43 5.12 -37.01
CA ALA A 244 6.94 6.10 -37.97
C ALA A 244 8.07 7.01 -38.49
N THR A 245 9.00 7.42 -37.63
CA THR A 245 10.19 8.17 -38.07
C THR A 245 11.12 7.33 -38.94
N GLU A 246 11.31 6.05 -38.64
CA GLU A 246 12.08 5.13 -39.48
C GLU A 246 11.42 4.92 -40.84
N VAL A 247 10.09 4.76 -40.89
CA VAL A 247 9.33 4.66 -42.13
C VAL A 247 9.45 5.95 -42.96
N ALA A 248 9.39 7.13 -42.32
CA ALA A 248 9.58 8.41 -42.99
C ALA A 248 10.99 8.55 -43.58
N ASP A 249 12.03 8.14 -42.84
CA ASP A 249 13.42 8.13 -43.32
C ASP A 249 13.61 7.15 -44.48
N LEU A 250 13.06 5.93 -44.38
CA LEU A 250 13.06 4.96 -45.47
C LEU A 250 12.34 5.48 -46.72
N ARG A 251 11.21 6.18 -46.54
CA ARG A 251 10.49 6.80 -47.65
C ARG A 251 11.31 7.92 -48.30
N SER A 252 11.95 8.78 -47.51
CA SER A 252 12.85 9.80 -48.04
C SER A 252 14.03 9.20 -48.81
N LYS A 253 14.61 8.09 -48.32
CA LYS A 253 15.66 7.35 -49.04
C LYS A 253 15.14 6.72 -50.32
N LEU A 254 13.91 6.21 -50.33
CA LEU A 254 13.28 5.69 -51.53
C LEU A 254 13.06 6.80 -52.56
N ASP A 255 12.49 7.94 -52.15
CA ASP A 255 12.29 9.10 -53.03
C ASP A 255 13.64 9.59 -53.60
N ALA A 256 14.70 9.63 -52.78
CA ALA A 256 16.05 9.95 -53.24
C ALA A 256 16.60 8.90 -54.23
N SER A 257 16.33 7.61 -53.99
CA SER A 257 16.70 6.55 -54.93
C SER A 257 15.92 6.64 -56.24
N GLU A 258 14.66 7.05 -56.21
CA GLU A 258 13.83 7.27 -57.41
C GLU A 258 14.34 8.47 -58.21
N ILE A 259 14.75 9.55 -57.55
CA ILE A 259 15.42 10.69 -58.19
C ILE A 259 16.73 10.24 -58.85
N ILE A 260 17.58 9.50 -58.14
CA ILE A 260 18.84 8.98 -58.70
C ILE A 260 18.56 8.05 -59.90
N ALA A 261 17.53 7.21 -59.82
CA ALA A 261 17.13 6.35 -60.94
C ALA A 261 16.62 7.16 -62.14
N ALA A 262 15.87 8.24 -61.90
CA ALA A 262 15.43 9.16 -62.95
C ALA A 262 16.62 9.90 -63.59
N GLU A 263 17.54 10.44 -62.79
CA GLU A 263 18.79 11.07 -63.26
C GLU A 263 19.65 10.09 -64.06
N MET A 264 19.77 8.83 -63.61
CA MET A 264 20.49 7.79 -64.32
C MET A 264 19.80 7.42 -65.65
N THR A 265 18.46 7.43 -65.68
CA THR A 265 17.68 7.23 -66.91
C THR A 265 17.88 8.39 -67.89
N GLU A 266 17.87 9.62 -67.40
CA GLU A 266 18.14 10.83 -68.22
C GLU A 266 19.58 10.85 -68.72
N ALA A 267 20.56 10.46 -67.90
CA ALA A 267 21.94 10.29 -68.31
C ALA A 267 22.10 9.20 -69.40
N LEU A 268 21.37 8.08 -69.28
CA LEU A 268 21.31 7.03 -70.29
C LEU A 268 20.70 7.52 -71.61
N ASP A 269 19.62 8.30 -71.55
CA ASP A 269 19.00 8.86 -72.74
C ASP A 269 19.84 9.97 -73.38
N SER A 270 20.55 10.76 -72.58
CA SER A 270 21.57 11.71 -73.04
C SER A 270 22.73 10.99 -73.73
N ALA A 271 23.24 9.90 -73.15
CA ALA A 271 24.27 9.06 -73.77
C ALA A 271 23.80 8.47 -75.11
N ARG A 272 22.53 8.01 -75.20
CA ARG A 272 21.93 7.54 -76.46
C ARG A 272 21.77 8.64 -77.50
N ARG A 273 21.46 9.88 -77.09
CA ARG A 273 21.41 11.04 -78.00
C ARG A 273 22.80 11.36 -78.55
N LEU A 274 23.80 11.41 -77.69
CA LEU A 274 25.20 11.60 -78.09
C LEU A 274 25.69 10.48 -79.01
N GLU A 275 25.29 9.23 -78.75
CA GLU A 275 25.59 8.10 -79.65
C GLU A 275 24.90 8.26 -81.01
N LYS A 276 23.62 8.66 -81.04
CA LYS A 276 22.91 8.97 -82.30
C LYS A 276 23.57 10.11 -83.07
N GLU A 277 23.96 11.20 -82.42
CA GLU A 277 24.67 12.32 -83.03
C GLU A 277 26.04 11.87 -83.58
N LYS A 278 26.77 11.03 -82.85
CA LYS A 278 28.01 10.42 -83.34
C LYS A 278 27.79 9.55 -84.57
N THR A 279 26.73 8.74 -84.60
CA THR A 279 26.39 7.93 -85.80
C THR A 279 25.95 8.78 -86.98
N ALA A 280 25.27 9.90 -86.75
CA ALA A 280 24.88 10.85 -87.79
C ALA A 280 26.10 11.58 -88.37
N ALA A 281 27.03 12.02 -87.53
CA ALA A 281 28.29 12.64 -87.94
C ALA A 281 29.16 11.66 -88.75
N LEU A 282 29.22 10.39 -88.35
CA LEU A 282 29.91 9.35 -89.13
C LEU A 282 29.28 9.15 -90.52
N ALA A 283 27.95 9.11 -90.63
CA ALA A 283 27.25 9.00 -91.91
C ALA A 283 27.45 10.24 -92.81
N GLU A 284 27.64 11.43 -92.23
CA GLU A 284 27.95 12.64 -92.99
C GLU A 284 29.40 12.64 -93.50
N THR A 285 30.35 12.13 -92.69
CA THR A 285 31.75 11.94 -93.14
C THR A 285 31.90 10.88 -94.22
N GLU A 286 31.08 9.81 -94.21
CA GLU A 286 31.05 8.82 -95.29
C GLU A 286 30.51 9.40 -96.61
N ARG A 287 29.47 10.25 -96.56
CA ARG A 287 28.96 10.95 -97.77
C ARG A 287 29.98 11.92 -98.35
N ALA A 288 30.75 12.60 -97.51
CA ALA A 288 31.84 13.48 -97.96
C ALA A 288 32.99 12.68 -98.62
N LEU A 289 33.26 11.46 -98.13
CA LEU A 289 34.27 10.56 -98.68
C LEU A 289 33.86 9.99 -100.05
N ASP A 290 32.58 9.68 -100.24
CA ASP A 290 32.07 9.15 -101.52
C ASP A 290 31.93 10.25 -102.60
N ALA A 291 31.65 11.50 -102.21
CA ALA A 291 31.71 12.65 -103.12
C ALA A 291 33.13 12.89 -103.67
N ALA A 292 34.17 12.72 -102.84
CA ALA A 292 35.57 12.83 -103.25
C ALA A 292 36.04 11.67 -104.16
N ARG A 293 35.40 10.49 -104.07
CA ARG A 293 35.68 9.34 -104.95
C ARG A 293 35.07 9.50 -106.35
N ALA A 294 33.90 10.12 -106.46
CA ALA A 294 33.27 10.41 -107.75
C ALA A 294 34.08 11.42 -108.58
N GLU A 295 34.61 12.47 -107.94
CA GLU A 295 35.42 13.50 -108.62
C GLU A 295 36.78 12.96 -109.11
N ASN A 296 37.33 11.93 -108.45
CA ASN A 296 38.57 11.27 -108.86
C ASN A 296 38.38 10.26 -110.02
N ALA A 297 37.17 9.71 -110.19
CA ALA A 297 36.85 8.79 -111.28
C ALA A 297 36.74 9.50 -112.65
N ASP A 298 36.17 10.72 -112.68
CA ASP A 298 36.07 11.53 -113.90
C ASP A 298 37.42 12.07 -114.39
N LYS A 299 38.36 12.34 -113.46
CA LYS A 299 39.74 12.76 -113.79
C LYS A 299 40.61 11.61 -114.32
N LEU A 300 40.32 10.35 -113.97
CA LEU A 300 41.04 9.17 -114.47
C LEU A 300 40.56 8.72 -115.88
N SER A 301 39.31 9.02 -116.24
CA SER A 301 38.74 8.71 -117.56
C SER A 301 39.29 9.63 -118.68
N SER A 302 39.50 10.92 -118.39
CA SER A 302 40.05 11.89 -119.37
C SER A 302 41.55 11.66 -119.65
N LEU A 303 42.32 11.22 -118.66
CA LEU A 303 43.76 10.90 -118.79
C LEU A 303 44.03 9.58 -119.54
N ALA A 304 43.06 8.67 -119.63
CA ALA A 304 43.18 7.41 -120.37
C ALA A 304 43.07 7.62 -121.90
N ALA A 305 42.21 8.54 -122.36
CA ALA A 305 42.00 8.82 -123.78
C ALA A 305 43.15 9.63 -124.44
N GLU A 306 43.94 10.36 -123.65
CA GLU A 306 45.12 11.12 -124.12
C GLU A 306 46.39 10.25 -124.21
N LYS A 307 46.48 9.19 -123.40
CA LYS A 307 47.60 8.23 -123.36
C LYS A 307 47.64 7.31 -124.61
N ASP A 308 46.48 6.92 -125.15
CA ASP A 308 46.41 6.03 -126.32
C ASP A 308 46.78 6.71 -127.64
N ARG A 309 46.62 8.04 -127.75
CA ARG A 309 47.05 8.82 -128.93
C ARG A 309 48.54 9.17 -128.91
N ALA A 310 49.15 9.25 -127.73
CA ALA A 310 50.59 9.49 -127.56
C ALA A 310 51.44 8.22 -127.80
N LEU A 311 50.92 7.03 -127.45
CA LEU A 311 51.59 5.74 -127.67
C LEU A 311 51.67 5.32 -129.16
N ALA A 312 50.69 5.70 -130.00
CA ALA A 312 50.73 5.41 -131.43
C ALA A 312 51.77 6.26 -132.21
N ARG A 313 52.06 7.49 -131.73
CA ARG A 313 53.09 8.38 -132.33
C ARG A 313 54.52 8.00 -131.90
N ALA A 314 54.69 7.54 -130.65
CA ALA A 314 55.98 7.10 -130.13
C ALA A 314 56.48 5.75 -130.69
N VAL A 315 55.58 4.89 -131.23
CA VAL A 315 55.97 3.63 -131.88
C VAL A 315 56.52 3.86 -133.30
N ALA A 316 55.99 4.84 -134.05
CA ALA A 316 56.48 5.19 -135.38
C ALA A 316 57.87 5.87 -135.34
N GLU A 317 58.13 6.74 -134.36
CA GLU A 317 59.44 7.40 -134.20
C GLU A 317 60.53 6.43 -133.66
N LYS A 318 60.14 5.38 -132.93
CA LYS A 318 61.03 4.33 -132.42
C LYS A 318 61.55 3.40 -133.52
N ASP A 319 60.76 3.12 -134.55
CA ASP A 319 61.19 2.29 -135.69
C ASP A 319 62.12 3.06 -136.64
N GLU A 320 61.89 4.36 -136.85
CA GLU A 320 62.81 5.24 -137.58
C GLU A 320 64.17 5.44 -136.87
N ALA A 321 64.18 5.49 -135.53
CA ALA A 321 65.41 5.61 -134.74
C ALA A 321 66.22 4.30 -134.69
N ARG A 322 65.57 3.13 -134.72
CA ARG A 322 66.23 1.81 -134.78
C ARG A 322 66.92 1.56 -136.13
N GLU A 323 66.34 2.04 -137.22
CA GLU A 323 66.93 1.92 -138.56
C GLU A 323 68.13 2.88 -138.76
N LYS A 324 68.08 4.08 -138.16
CA LYS A 324 69.19 5.05 -138.14
C LYS A 324 70.37 4.57 -137.26
N PHE A 325 70.14 3.80 -136.19
CA PHE A 325 71.21 3.17 -135.39
C PHE A 325 71.88 1.99 -136.13
N ARG A 326 71.11 1.21 -136.90
CA ARG A 326 71.63 0.13 -137.78
C ARG A 326 72.56 0.70 -138.88
N LYS A 327 72.22 1.88 -139.42
CA LYS A 327 73.07 2.65 -140.36
C LYS A 327 74.41 3.14 -139.76
N ALA A 328 74.60 3.21 -138.45
CA ALA A 328 75.85 3.67 -137.85
C ALA A 328 76.86 2.52 -137.61
N VAL A 329 76.38 1.32 -137.26
CA VAL A 329 77.22 0.14 -136.97
C VAL A 329 77.81 -0.48 -138.25
N GLU A 330 77.07 -0.53 -139.36
CA GLU A 330 77.60 -0.96 -140.67
C GLU A 330 78.63 0.03 -141.24
N LYS A 331 78.46 1.33 -140.95
CA LYS A 331 79.47 2.35 -141.29
C LYS A 331 80.77 2.17 -140.50
N GLY A 332 80.70 1.73 -139.25
CA GLY A 332 81.90 1.39 -138.45
C GLY A 332 82.67 0.19 -139.02
N LYS A 333 81.97 -0.91 -139.34
CA LYS A 333 82.58 -2.12 -139.91
C LYS A 333 83.15 -1.92 -141.33
N SER A 334 82.52 -1.06 -142.14
CA SER A 334 83.03 -0.75 -143.49
C SER A 334 84.25 0.19 -143.49
N ILE A 335 84.49 0.91 -142.39
CA ILE A 335 85.72 1.71 -142.20
C ILE A 335 86.89 0.79 -141.83
N GLU A 336 86.72 -0.18 -140.93
CA GLU A 336 87.73 -1.23 -140.65
C GLU A 336 88.06 -2.07 -141.89
N ALA A 337 87.05 -2.41 -142.70
CA ALA A 337 87.25 -3.11 -143.97
C ALA A 337 87.99 -2.25 -145.01
N ARG A 338 87.77 -0.92 -145.01
CA ARG A 338 88.51 0.03 -145.86
C ARG A 338 89.96 0.20 -145.43
N GLU A 339 90.24 0.16 -144.13
CA GLU A 339 91.59 0.26 -143.59
C GLU A 339 92.41 -0.99 -143.92
N SER A 340 91.78 -2.17 -143.81
CA SER A 340 92.34 -3.46 -144.23
C SER A 340 92.56 -3.53 -145.75
N ALA A 341 91.60 -3.05 -146.55
CA ALA A 341 91.70 -3.04 -148.00
C ALA A 341 92.73 -2.00 -148.53
N LEU A 342 92.90 -0.87 -147.85
CA LEU A 342 93.95 0.11 -148.17
C LEU A 342 95.35 -0.45 -147.90
N GLN A 343 95.49 -1.34 -146.91
CA GLN A 343 96.75 -2.05 -146.64
C GLN A 343 97.07 -3.09 -147.73
N VAL A 344 96.05 -3.77 -148.27
CA VAL A 344 96.16 -4.66 -149.44
C VAL A 344 96.44 -3.87 -150.72
N ALA A 345 95.77 -2.74 -150.92
CA ALA A 345 96.03 -1.83 -152.03
C ALA A 345 97.45 -1.25 -152.01
N LEU A 346 98.06 -1.08 -150.82
CA LEU A 346 99.46 -0.66 -150.69
C LEU A 346 100.44 -1.76 -151.12
N GLN A 347 100.13 -3.03 -150.85
CA GLN A 347 100.94 -4.17 -151.30
C GLN A 347 100.76 -4.45 -152.80
N GLU A 348 99.53 -4.39 -153.33
CA GLU A 348 99.26 -4.58 -154.76
C GLU A 348 99.79 -3.43 -155.62
N LYS A 349 99.81 -2.19 -155.12
CA LYS A 349 100.49 -1.06 -155.77
C LYS A 349 102.02 -1.17 -155.71
N SER A 350 102.60 -1.86 -154.71
CA SER A 350 104.03 -2.22 -154.75
C SER A 350 104.32 -3.28 -155.83
N ALA A 351 103.33 -4.13 -156.13
CA ALA A 351 103.39 -5.09 -157.24
C ALA A 351 103.12 -4.44 -158.61
N GLU A 352 102.33 -3.35 -158.68
CA GLU A 352 102.24 -2.47 -159.85
C GLU A 352 103.61 -1.93 -160.26
N VAL A 353 104.48 -1.60 -159.31
CA VAL A 353 105.79 -1.02 -159.63
C VAL A 353 106.76 -2.08 -160.17
N SER A 354 106.71 -3.32 -159.67
CA SER A 354 107.61 -4.38 -160.13
C SER A 354 107.20 -4.97 -161.49
N ARG A 355 105.89 -5.11 -161.78
CA ARG A 355 105.44 -5.72 -163.04
C ARG A 355 105.55 -4.76 -164.23
N LEU A 356 105.24 -3.48 -164.02
CA LEU A 356 105.52 -2.42 -164.99
C LEU A 356 107.03 -2.25 -165.22
N ALA A 357 107.89 -2.52 -164.21
CA ALA A 357 109.34 -2.55 -164.40
C ALA A 357 109.81 -3.69 -165.32
N THR A 358 109.19 -4.87 -165.28
CA THR A 358 109.51 -5.99 -166.18
C THR A 358 108.94 -5.88 -167.60
N GLU A 359 107.77 -5.26 -167.85
CA GLU A 359 107.19 -5.26 -169.22
C GLU A 359 107.43 -3.95 -169.99
N VAL A 360 107.88 -2.89 -169.31
CA VAL A 360 108.65 -1.83 -169.98
C VAL A 360 109.99 -2.37 -170.51
N GLU A 361 110.55 -3.42 -169.89
CA GLU A 361 111.64 -4.23 -170.49
C GLU A 361 111.16 -5.05 -171.70
N GLY A 362 109.86 -5.37 -171.78
CA GLY A 362 109.19 -5.99 -172.94
C GLY A 362 108.87 -5.03 -174.10
N LEU A 363 108.48 -3.78 -173.79
CA LEU A 363 108.41 -2.68 -174.77
C LEU A 363 109.76 -2.46 -175.49
N ARG A 364 110.90 -2.85 -174.90
CA ARG A 364 112.22 -2.78 -175.55
C ARG A 364 112.53 -3.97 -176.45
N ALA A 365 112.23 -5.21 -176.03
CA ALA A 365 112.47 -6.38 -176.88
C ALA A 365 111.52 -6.47 -178.10
N GLY A 366 110.30 -5.90 -178.04
CA GLY A 366 109.34 -5.87 -179.16
C GLY A 366 109.51 -4.68 -180.12
N ALA A 367 109.94 -3.51 -179.61
CA ALA A 367 110.43 -2.43 -180.47
C ALA A 367 111.67 -2.87 -181.28
N ASP A 368 112.47 -3.82 -180.78
CA ASP A 368 113.60 -4.42 -181.52
C ASP A 368 113.16 -5.53 -182.51
N ALA A 369 111.86 -5.91 -182.51
CA ALA A 369 111.19 -6.66 -183.57
C ALA A 369 110.29 -5.79 -184.50
N ASP A 370 109.87 -4.58 -184.08
CA ASP A 370 109.29 -3.48 -184.88
C ASP A 370 110.13 -3.10 -186.12
N VAL A 371 111.33 -3.67 -186.24
CA VAL A 371 112.32 -3.31 -187.26
C VAL A 371 112.62 -4.47 -188.22
N ALA A 372 112.27 -5.72 -187.87
CA ALA A 372 112.63 -6.89 -188.69
C ALA A 372 111.55 -7.33 -189.73
N ASP A 373 110.23 -7.20 -189.49
CA ASP A 373 109.18 -7.66 -190.46
C ASP A 373 108.47 -6.53 -191.25
N ARG A 374 108.63 -5.27 -190.81
CA ARG A 374 108.46 -4.10 -191.68
C ARG A 374 109.38 -4.15 -192.92
N GLU A 375 110.44 -4.97 -192.91
CA GLU A 375 111.39 -5.16 -194.01
C GLU A 375 111.07 -6.35 -194.95
N ALA A 376 110.20 -7.30 -194.56
CA ALA A 376 110.06 -8.55 -195.30
C ALA A 376 108.94 -8.58 -196.37
N THR A 377 107.70 -8.09 -196.13
CA THR A 377 106.58 -8.35 -197.09
C THR A 377 105.72 -7.15 -197.51
N LEU A 378 106.37 -5.99 -197.46
CA LEU A 378 106.30 -4.95 -198.49
C LEU A 378 106.68 -5.48 -199.91
N ALA A 379 107.21 -6.71 -200.00
CA ALA A 379 107.72 -7.33 -201.21
C ALA A 379 106.75 -8.27 -201.96
N ALA A 380 105.72 -8.83 -201.30
CA ALA A 380 104.94 -9.93 -201.90
C ALA A 380 103.46 -9.60 -202.10
N ALA A 381 103.13 -8.49 -202.75
CA ALA A 381 102.83 -8.66 -204.17
C ALA A 381 101.33 -8.93 -204.40
N THR A 382 100.75 -8.58 -205.54
CA THR A 382 101.14 -9.04 -206.89
C THR A 382 101.26 -10.56 -207.01
#